data_AF-A0A947RE04-F1
#
_entry.id   AF-A0A947RE04-F1
#
_cell.length_a   1.000
_cell.length_b   1.000
_cell.length_c   1.000
_cell.angle_alpha   90.00
_cell.angle_beta   90.00
_cell.angle_gamma   90.00
#
_symmetry.space_group_name_H-M   'P 1'
#
loop_
_entity.id
_entity.type
_entity.pdbx_description
1 polymer ?
#
loop_
_entity_poly.entity_id
_entity_poly.type
_entity_poly.pdbx_seq_one_letter_code
_entity_poly.pdbx_strand_id
1 'polypeptide(L)'
;LVTETMLVDGVNVSNKNALEIADLLMELNPSKAYLSVPTRPPTLISAKPPTESTLNNFFQIVSARFENLEYMIGYNSLDHPATGNVGLDLLDLLSFKPMGSFEVRNFLDKHNPGWKVVEMLLKNGEIVETKYLKDKYYLRKINMEYALSH
;
A
#
# COMPACT_ATOMS: atom_id res chain seq x y z
N LEU A 1 20.25 8.28 0.53
CA LEU A 1 20.04 6.89 0.99
C LEU A 1 18.59 6.53 0.74
N VAL A 2 18.32 5.32 0.25
CA VAL A 2 16.96 4.77 0.13
C VAL A 2 16.93 3.47 0.94
N THR A 3 15.84 3.22 1.65
CA THR A 3 15.65 1.99 2.43
C THR A 3 14.48 1.18 1.90
N GLU A 4 14.56 -0.14 2.08
CA GLU A 4 13.46 -1.06 1.81
C GLU A 4 13.28 -1.96 3.04
N THR A 5 12.03 -2.19 3.45
CA THR A 5 11.67 -3.11 4.54
C THR A 5 10.56 -4.03 4.07
N MET A 6 10.87 -5.32 3.96
CA MET A 6 9.88 -6.34 3.63
C MET A 6 9.08 -6.73 4.89
N LEU A 7 7.76 -6.63 4.81
CA LEU A 7 6.83 -7.00 5.86
C LEU A 7 6.32 -8.42 5.65
N VAL A 8 6.54 -9.28 6.65
CA VAL A 8 6.18 -10.70 6.62
C VAL A 8 5.23 -10.99 7.77
N ASP A 9 4.11 -11.64 7.43
CA ASP A 9 3.07 -12.01 8.39
C ASP A 9 3.65 -12.84 9.55
N GLY A 10 3.27 -12.49 10.78
CA GLY A 10 3.77 -13.14 12.00
C GLY A 10 5.24 -12.91 12.34
N VAL A 11 6.01 -12.13 11.57
CA VAL A 11 7.45 -11.92 11.80
C VAL A 11 7.75 -10.50 12.30
N ASN A 12 7.44 -9.48 11.51
CA ASN A 12 7.88 -8.10 11.76
C ASN A 12 6.78 -7.06 11.53
N VAL A 13 5.52 -7.43 11.79
CA VAL A 13 4.33 -6.62 11.47
C VAL A 13 3.58 -6.11 12.70
N SER A 14 4.15 -6.24 13.90
CA SER A 14 3.53 -5.72 15.11
C SER A 14 3.63 -4.18 15.20
N ASN A 15 2.76 -3.56 16.01
CA ASN A 15 2.84 -2.12 16.29
C ASN A 15 4.20 -1.71 16.87
N LYS A 16 4.82 -2.60 17.67
CA LYS A 16 6.17 -2.38 18.21
C LYS A 16 7.20 -2.30 17.09
N ASN A 17 7.16 -3.23 16.13
CA ASN A 17 8.06 -3.21 14.98
C ASN A 17 7.86 -1.95 14.13
N ALA A 18 6.60 -1.52 13.94
CA ALA A 18 6.32 -0.29 13.21
C ALA A 18 6.95 0.95 13.88
N LEU A 19 6.88 1.06 15.20
CA LEU A 19 7.52 2.14 15.95
C LEU A 19 9.06 2.08 15.87
N GLU A 20 9.64 0.89 16.03
CA GLU A 20 11.10 0.69 15.92
C GLU A 20 11.62 1.06 14.52
N ILE A 21 10.90 0.68 13.46
CA ILE A 21 11.23 1.06 12.09
C ILE A 21 11.09 2.58 11.91
N ALA A 22 10.04 3.19 12.44
CA ALA A 22 9.87 4.64 12.35
C ALA A 22 11.05 5.39 13.02
N ASP A 23 11.48 4.94 14.20
CA ASP A 23 12.62 5.53 14.91
C ASP A 23 13.93 5.35 14.12
N LEU A 24 14.15 4.17 13.56
CA LEU A 24 15.31 3.90 12.70
C LEU A 24 15.31 4.78 11.44
N LEU A 25 14.16 4.97 10.79
CA LEU A 25 14.06 5.84 9.62
C LEU A 25 14.33 7.31 9.96
N MET A 26 13.91 7.77 11.14
CA MET A 26 14.22 9.12 11.62
C MET A 26 15.71 9.32 11.90
N GLU A 27 16.39 8.30 12.44
CA GLU A 27 17.83 8.33 12.67
C GLU A 27 18.63 8.31 11.36
N LEU A 28 18.27 7.41 10.44
CA LEU A 28 18.93 7.28 9.14
C LEU A 28 18.64 8.44 8.18
N ASN A 29 17.48 9.07 8.32
CA ASN A 29 16.95 10.14 7.46
C ASN A 29 17.12 9.86 5.95
N PRO A 30 16.64 8.73 5.43
CA PRO A 30 16.74 8.44 4.01
C PRO A 30 15.87 9.39 3.19
N SER A 31 16.20 9.58 1.91
CA SER A 31 15.36 10.37 1.00
C SER A 31 14.04 9.69 0.67
N LYS A 32 13.98 8.36 0.82
CA LYS A 32 12.80 7.54 0.58
C LYS A 32 12.89 6.21 1.34
N ALA A 33 11.77 5.73 1.84
CA ALA A 33 11.64 4.39 2.42
C ALA A 33 10.52 3.63 1.73
N TYR A 34 10.74 2.35 1.46
CA TYR A 34 9.77 1.46 0.85
C TYR A 34 9.37 0.34 1.80
N LEU A 35 8.08 0.05 1.91
CA LEU A 35 7.56 -1.16 2.52
C LEU A 35 7.16 -2.14 1.42
N SER A 36 7.79 -3.31 1.38
CA SER A 36 7.47 -4.37 0.43
C SER A 36 6.80 -5.54 1.15
N VAL A 37 6.22 -6.47 0.38
CA VAL A 37 5.67 -7.73 0.89
C VAL A 37 6.21 -8.89 0.04
N PRO A 38 6.19 -10.13 0.55
CA PRO A 38 6.47 -11.30 -0.28
C PRO A 38 5.52 -11.36 -1.49
N THR A 39 6.05 -11.22 -2.70
CA THR A 39 5.29 -11.25 -3.97
C THR A 39 5.64 -12.40 -4.91
N ARG A 40 6.76 -13.11 -4.67
CA ARG A 40 7.10 -14.38 -5.36
C ARG A 40 6.59 -15.57 -4.53
N PRO A 41 6.23 -16.72 -5.12
CA PRO A 41 5.99 -17.92 -4.33
C PRO A 41 7.34 -18.24 -3.68
N PRO A 42 7.48 -18.12 -2.35
CA PRO A 42 8.80 -18.26 -1.77
C PRO A 42 9.18 -19.75 -1.85
N THR A 43 10.46 -20.02 -2.09
CA THR A 43 11.03 -21.37 -1.95
C THR A 43 10.81 -21.92 -0.52
N LEU A 44 10.52 -21.04 0.45
CA LEU A 44 9.96 -21.35 1.76
C LEU A 44 8.46 -21.03 1.85
N ILE A 45 7.63 -22.04 2.09
CA ILE A 45 6.16 -21.95 2.26
C ILE A 45 5.71 -20.97 3.38
N SER A 46 6.62 -20.55 4.27
CA SER A 46 6.31 -19.76 5.48
C SER A 46 6.28 -18.24 5.30
N ALA A 47 6.87 -17.67 4.25
CA ALA A 47 6.90 -16.21 4.07
C ALA A 47 5.62 -15.72 3.39
N LYS A 48 4.61 -15.35 4.19
CA LYS A 48 3.33 -14.83 3.70
C LYS A 48 3.26 -13.31 3.83
N PRO A 49 2.59 -12.60 2.89
CA PRO A 49 2.29 -11.20 3.08
C PRO A 49 1.31 -11.02 4.26
N PRO A 50 1.46 -9.95 5.06
CA PRO A 50 0.45 -9.57 6.03
C PRO A 50 -0.86 -9.18 5.35
N THR A 51 -1.96 -9.17 6.11
CA THR A 51 -3.26 -8.69 5.63
C THR A 51 -3.21 -7.19 5.31
N GLU A 52 -4.08 -6.71 4.41
CA GLU A 52 -4.14 -5.28 4.07
C GLU A 52 -4.44 -4.40 5.29
N SER A 53 -5.23 -4.90 6.25
CA SER A 53 -5.47 -4.19 7.50
C SER A 53 -4.20 -4.04 8.34
N THR A 54 -3.36 -5.07 8.37
CA THR A 54 -2.08 -5.04 9.09
C THR A 54 -1.09 -4.11 8.40
N LEU A 55 -1.03 -4.15 7.06
CA LEU A 55 -0.22 -3.23 6.25
C LEU A 55 -0.63 -1.78 6.44
N ASN A 56 -1.93 -1.49 6.41
CA ASN A 56 -2.42 -0.13 6.63
C ASN A 56 -1.98 0.34 8.02
N ASN A 57 -2.26 -0.44 9.06
CA ASN A 57 -1.88 -0.09 10.42
C ASN A 57 -0.37 0.16 10.57
N PHE A 58 0.47 -0.70 9.99
CA PHE A 58 1.93 -0.50 9.98
C PHE A 58 2.30 0.81 9.26
N PHE A 59 1.75 1.04 8.07
CA PHE A 59 2.00 2.25 7.28
C PHE A 59 1.62 3.51 8.06
N GLN A 60 0.43 3.56 8.67
CA GLN A 60 -0.03 4.74 9.42
C GLN A 60 0.86 5.05 10.62
N ILE A 61 1.36 4.03 11.32
CA ILE A 61 2.28 4.23 12.45
C ILE A 61 3.61 4.82 11.98
N VAL A 62 4.16 4.31 10.88
CA VAL A 62 5.45 4.79 10.35
C VAL A 62 5.31 6.17 9.71
N SER A 63 4.27 6.38 8.89
CA SER A 63 4.03 7.63 8.16
C SER A 63 3.70 8.80 9.08
N ALA A 64 3.20 8.53 10.29
CA ALA A 64 3.01 9.54 11.33
C ALA A 64 4.34 10.17 11.81
N ARG A 65 5.48 9.52 11.57
CA ARG A 65 6.82 10.04 11.92
C ARG A 65 7.68 10.32 10.70
N PHE A 66 7.55 9.53 9.63
CA PHE A 66 8.40 9.63 8.43
C PHE A 66 7.56 9.79 7.16
N GLU A 67 7.65 10.96 6.52
CA GLU A 67 6.77 11.37 5.41
C GLU A 67 7.03 10.62 4.09
N ASN A 68 8.30 10.36 3.76
CA ASN A 68 8.72 9.83 2.46
C ASN A 68 8.61 8.29 2.37
N LEU A 69 7.50 7.74 2.84
CA LEU A 69 7.20 6.31 2.90
C LEU A 69 6.26 5.89 1.76
N GLU A 70 6.60 4.83 1.04
CA GLU A 70 5.73 4.22 0.03
C GLU A 70 5.69 2.70 0.14
N TYR A 71 4.65 2.11 -0.39
CA TYR A 71 4.55 0.70 -0.70
C TYR A 71 5.30 0.37 -1.99
N MET A 72 5.83 -0.85 -2.01
CA MET A 72 6.29 -1.53 -3.20
C MET A 72 5.59 -2.90 -3.25
N ILE A 73 4.25 -2.87 -3.28
CA ILE A 73 3.38 -4.05 -3.22
C ILE A 73 2.59 -4.18 -4.53
N GLY A 74 3.08 -5.04 -5.43
CA GLY A 74 2.41 -5.34 -6.70
C GLY A 74 3.09 -4.74 -7.94
N TYR A 75 2.50 -5.05 -9.10
CA TYR A 75 2.99 -4.54 -10.39
C TYR A 75 2.62 -3.08 -10.52
N ASN A 76 3.64 -2.23 -10.54
CA ASN A 76 3.50 -0.84 -10.92
C ASN A 76 3.51 -0.75 -12.44
N SER A 77 2.42 -0.27 -13.05
CA SER A 77 2.44 0.25 -14.42
C SER A 77 3.17 1.59 -14.50
N LEU A 78 4.27 1.77 -13.75
CA LEU A 78 5.08 3.01 -13.69
C LEU A 78 5.64 3.44 -15.06
N ASP A 79 5.53 2.59 -16.08
CA ASP A 79 5.84 2.93 -17.46
C ASP A 79 4.69 3.66 -18.20
N HIS A 80 3.54 3.89 -17.56
CA HIS A 80 2.39 4.54 -18.19
C HIS A 80 2.11 5.91 -17.55
N PRO A 81 2.16 7.02 -18.32
CA PRO A 81 1.59 8.30 -17.88
C PRO A 81 0.08 8.15 -17.64
N ALA A 82 -0.51 9.13 -16.92
CA ALA A 82 -1.95 9.19 -16.62
C ALA A 82 -2.78 8.61 -17.78
N THR A 83 -3.41 7.46 -17.53
CA THR A 83 -3.96 6.60 -18.58
C THR A 83 -5.19 7.22 -19.24
N GLY A 84 -5.72 8.29 -18.65
CA GLY A 84 -7.03 8.85 -18.95
C GLY A 84 -8.17 8.01 -18.32
N ASN A 85 -7.84 6.88 -17.68
CA ASN A 85 -8.77 6.05 -16.95
C ASN A 85 -8.55 6.25 -15.44
N VAL A 86 -9.48 6.99 -14.84
CA VAL A 86 -9.45 7.36 -13.42
C VAL A 86 -9.36 6.15 -12.48
N GLY A 87 -9.93 5.01 -12.87
CA GLY A 87 -9.84 3.78 -12.09
C GLY A 87 -8.43 3.20 -12.06
N LEU A 88 -7.77 3.15 -13.21
CA LEU A 88 -6.37 2.71 -13.32
C LEU A 88 -5.44 3.68 -12.61
N ASP A 89 -5.66 4.98 -12.81
CA ASP A 89 -4.85 6.02 -12.16
C ASP A 89 -4.99 5.97 -10.63
N LEU A 90 -6.20 5.67 -10.10
CA LEU A 90 -6.40 5.44 -8.68
C LEU A 90 -5.69 4.17 -8.19
N LEU A 91 -5.76 3.07 -8.94
CA LEU A 91 -5.06 1.83 -8.61
C LEU A 91 -3.55 2.03 -8.53
N ASP A 92 -2.98 2.86 -9.41
CA ASP A 92 -1.55 3.17 -9.41
C ASP A 92 -1.15 3.98 -8.19
N LEU A 93 -1.94 4.98 -7.79
CA LEU A 93 -1.71 5.69 -6.53
C LEU A 93 -1.80 4.76 -5.31
N LEU A 94 -2.77 3.85 -5.32
CA LEU A 94 -2.98 2.89 -4.23
C LEU A 94 -1.92 1.77 -4.17
N SER A 95 -1.11 1.59 -5.23
CA SER A 95 0.08 0.72 -5.18
C SER A 95 1.19 1.29 -4.31
N PHE A 96 1.24 2.61 -4.14
CA PHE A 96 2.28 3.31 -3.38
C PHE A 96 1.86 3.66 -1.96
N LYS A 97 0.58 3.77 -1.66
CA LYS A 97 0.14 4.07 -0.29
C LYS A 97 -1.35 3.81 -0.07
N PRO A 98 -1.78 3.58 1.18
CA PRO A 98 -3.18 3.73 1.54
C PRO A 98 -3.62 5.16 1.31
N MET A 99 -4.85 5.34 0.83
CA MET A 99 -5.48 6.67 0.76
C MET A 99 -6.73 6.70 1.63
N GLY A 100 -6.87 7.77 2.41
CA GLY A 100 -8.07 7.99 3.22
C GLY A 100 -9.29 8.31 2.34
N SER A 101 -10.51 8.08 2.83
CA SER A 101 -11.74 8.37 2.06
C SER A 101 -11.82 9.81 1.54
N PHE A 102 -11.28 10.77 2.28
CA PHE A 102 -11.21 12.17 1.86
C PHE A 102 -10.23 12.38 0.70
N GLU A 103 -9.05 11.77 0.76
CA GLU A 103 -8.04 11.85 -0.31
C GLU A 103 -8.55 11.20 -1.60
N VAL A 104 -9.18 10.03 -1.49
CA VAL A 104 -9.79 9.34 -2.63
C VAL A 104 -10.89 10.20 -3.25
N ARG A 105 -11.76 10.82 -2.43
CA ARG A 105 -12.81 11.71 -2.94
C ARG A 105 -12.22 12.92 -3.67
N ASN A 106 -11.23 13.58 -3.07
CA ASN A 106 -10.56 14.72 -3.70
C ASN A 106 -9.85 14.34 -5.01
N PHE A 107 -9.31 13.13 -5.10
CA PHE A 107 -8.77 12.61 -6.35
C PHE A 107 -9.88 12.47 -7.41
N LEU A 108 -10.98 11.79 -7.08
CA LEU A 108 -12.07 11.54 -8.02
C LEU A 108 -12.77 12.82 -8.50
N ASP A 109 -12.94 13.82 -7.63
CA ASP A 109 -13.61 15.08 -7.96
C ASP A 109 -12.86 15.88 -9.02
N LYS A 110 -11.53 15.72 -9.13
CA LYS A 110 -10.70 16.35 -10.17
C LYS A 110 -10.90 15.74 -11.56
N HIS A 111 -11.39 14.50 -11.63
CA HIS A 111 -11.44 13.71 -12.87
C HIS A 111 -12.86 13.28 -13.29
N ASN A 112 -13.87 13.56 -12.46
CA ASN A 112 -15.32 13.40 -12.71
C ASN A 112 -15.82 12.03 -13.23
N PRO A 113 -15.65 10.94 -12.45
CA PRO A 113 -16.61 9.82 -12.49
C PRO A 113 -17.35 9.60 -11.16
N GLY A 114 -16.92 10.26 -10.08
CA GLY A 114 -17.51 10.15 -8.73
C GLY A 114 -17.20 8.82 -8.02
N TRP A 115 -17.86 8.59 -6.88
CA TRP A 115 -17.58 7.46 -5.98
C TRP A 115 -17.85 6.07 -6.57
N LYS A 116 -18.61 5.98 -7.67
CA LYS A 116 -18.92 4.71 -8.36
C LYS A 116 -17.65 3.94 -8.77
N VAL A 117 -16.55 4.63 -9.06
CA VAL A 117 -15.26 3.98 -9.36
C VAL A 117 -14.79 3.14 -8.17
N VAL A 118 -14.85 3.68 -6.95
CA VAL A 118 -14.44 2.97 -5.73
C VAL A 118 -15.33 1.75 -5.50
N GLU A 119 -16.64 1.89 -5.70
CA GLU A 119 -17.59 0.79 -5.57
C GLU A 119 -17.29 -0.35 -6.56
N MET A 120 -16.95 -0.02 -7.81
CA MET A 120 -16.56 -0.99 -8.82
C MET A 120 -15.26 -1.70 -8.46
N LEU A 121 -14.23 -0.95 -8.06
CA LEU A 121 -12.92 -1.52 -7.68
C LEU A 121 -13.03 -2.43 -6.45
N LEU A 122 -13.85 -2.05 -5.45
CA LEU A 122 -14.15 -2.90 -4.28
C LEU A 122 -14.87 -4.18 -4.71
N LYS A 123 -15.88 -4.06 -5.58
CA LYS A 123 -16.66 -5.20 -6.09
C LYS A 123 -15.79 -6.18 -6.88
N ASN A 124 -14.84 -5.67 -7.66
CA ASN A 124 -13.91 -6.46 -8.45
C ASN A 124 -12.76 -7.06 -7.62
N GLY A 125 -12.62 -6.66 -6.35
CA GLY A 125 -11.52 -7.10 -5.49
C GLY A 125 -10.17 -6.48 -5.85
N GLU A 126 -10.14 -5.36 -6.57
CA GLU A 126 -8.92 -4.67 -6.97
C GLU A 126 -8.36 -3.78 -5.83
N ILE A 127 -9.26 -3.31 -4.97
CA ILE A 127 -8.94 -2.58 -3.73
C ILE A 127 -9.67 -3.18 -2.52
N VAL A 128 -9.18 -2.87 -1.33
CA VAL A 128 -9.77 -3.25 -0.05
C VAL A 128 -10.01 -2.01 0.80
N GLU A 129 -11.17 -1.94 1.46
CA GLU A 129 -11.42 -0.98 2.52
C GLU A 129 -10.88 -1.53 3.85
N THR A 130 -10.03 -0.75 4.52
CA THR A 130 -9.52 -1.04 5.86
C THR A 130 -9.85 0.13 6.79
N LYS A 131 -9.61 -0.06 8.09
CA LYS A 131 -9.77 0.98 9.10
C LYS A 131 -8.47 1.21 9.83
N TYR A 132 -8.21 2.47 10.13
CA TYR A 132 -7.21 2.86 11.11
C TYR A 132 -7.85 3.90 12.02
N LEU A 133 -7.87 3.63 13.33
CA LEU A 133 -8.69 4.38 14.29
C LEU A 133 -10.17 4.43 13.87
N LYS A 134 -10.70 5.63 13.60
CA LYS A 134 -12.10 5.83 13.17
C LYS A 134 -12.24 6.04 11.66
N ASP A 135 -11.12 6.14 10.95
CA ASP A 135 -11.09 6.52 9.54
C ASP A 135 -10.95 5.31 8.64
N LYS A 136 -11.51 5.45 7.45
CA LYS A 136 -11.48 4.44 6.39
C LYS A 136 -10.35 4.75 5.42
N TYR A 137 -9.65 3.70 5.01
CA TYR A 137 -8.57 3.75 4.04
C TYR A 137 -8.81 2.72 2.94
N TYR A 138 -8.41 3.07 1.73
CA TYR A 138 -8.43 2.19 0.58
C TYR A 138 -7.00 1.80 0.24
N LEU A 139 -6.78 0.52 -0.01
CA LEU A 139 -5.49 -0.06 -0.37
C LEU A 139 -5.67 -0.93 -1.61
N ARG A 140 -4.64 -1.04 -2.45
CA ARG A 140 -4.62 -2.04 -3.51
C ARG A 140 -4.63 -3.44 -2.90
N LYS A 141 -5.41 -4.35 -3.48
CA LYS A 141 -5.46 -5.74 -3.03
C LYS A 141 -4.12 -6.42 -3.27
N ILE A 142 -3.62 -7.17 -2.28
CA ILE A 142 -2.42 -8.00 -2.47
C ILE A 142 -2.85 -9.26 -3.24
N ASN A 143 -2.36 -9.38 -4.48
CA ASN A 143 -2.63 -10.55 -5.33
C ASN A 143 -1.39 -11.43 -5.42
N MET A 144 -1.45 -12.63 -4.84
CA MET A 144 -0.37 -13.63 -4.87
C MET A 144 -0.23 -14.35 -6.23
N GLU A 145 -1.17 -14.17 -7.16
CA GLU A 145 -1.20 -14.90 -8.45
C GLU A 145 -0.28 -14.32 -9.53
N TYR A 146 0.11 -13.03 -9.45
CA TYR A 146 1.04 -12.40 -10.41
C TYR A 146 2.45 -12.98 -10.39
N ALA A 147 2.71 -13.87 -9.45
CA ALA A 147 3.99 -14.51 -9.20
C ALA A 147 4.25 -15.74 -10.09
N LEU A 148 3.23 -16.22 -10.81
CA LEU A 148 3.26 -17.44 -11.61
C LEU A 148 3.19 -17.20 -13.13
N SER A 149 3.12 -15.94 -13.58
CA SER A 149 2.91 -15.60 -14.99
C SER A 149 4.16 -15.20 -15.78
N HIS A 150 5.37 -15.39 -15.23
CA HIS A 150 6.63 -15.20 -15.96
C HIS A 150 7.65 -16.28 -15.63
#